data_AF-A0A820I4D6-F1
#
_entry.id   AF-A0A820I4D6-F1
#
_cell.length_a   1.000
_cell.length_b   1.000
_cell.length_c   1.000
_cell.angle_alpha   90.00
_cell.angle_beta   90.00
_cell.angle_gamma   90.00
#
_symmetry.space_group_name_H-M   'P 1'
#
loop_
_entity.id
_entity.type
_entity.pdbx_description
1 polymer ?
#
loop_
_entity_poly.entity_id
_entity_poly.type
_entity_poly.pdbx_seq_one_letter_code
_entity_poly.pdbx_strand_id
1 'polypeptide(L)'
;MPYLEKLTLYLHIKGRNTVIDGTFIQHDILDYMPQLHSFTFCICTYVKAVDLSYKLSSEDIQQTLTNTKQQQVTSIVNYIQYWFDSSWMAACSIFSLPFQFDYLKHLGNKFPNIVFSYVTFLFLEDTNPFQHEFFVRISRSFPLLKYLHICNGEPQVLDDLVTCSSDNCQLHSIIEYHHLTKLDMINAHRDYVEQFLNETKAFVPCLTGLEVSVRHLEAVTKNFTRKETRRNCANVKQIDTL
;
A
#
# COMPACT_ATOMS: atom_id res chain seq x y z
N MET A 1 12.17 -14.44 -29.41
CA MET A 1 10.75 -14.29 -29.73
C MET A 1 10.58 -13.17 -30.75
N PRO A 2 10.70 -13.45 -32.07
CA PRO A 2 10.88 -12.39 -33.07
C PRO A 2 9.63 -11.56 -33.42
N TYR A 3 8.47 -11.81 -32.80
CA TYR A 3 7.19 -11.14 -33.14
C TYR A 3 6.40 -10.61 -31.94
N LEU A 4 7.02 -10.55 -30.74
CA LEU A 4 6.28 -10.09 -29.56
C LEU A 4 6.19 -8.55 -29.57
N GLU A 5 5.02 -8.03 -29.96
CA GLU A 5 4.78 -6.58 -30.03
C GLU A 5 4.20 -5.97 -28.74
N LYS A 6 3.54 -6.80 -27.93
CA LYS A 6 2.89 -6.36 -26.68
C LYS A 6 3.20 -7.34 -25.55
N LEU A 7 3.57 -6.79 -24.39
CA LEU A 7 3.83 -7.58 -23.19
C LEU A 7 3.24 -6.87 -21.97
N THR A 8 2.44 -7.60 -21.20
CA THR A 8 2.01 -7.23 -19.86
C THR A 8 2.71 -8.14 -18.87
N LEU A 9 3.54 -7.59 -17.99
CA LEU A 9 4.39 -8.35 -17.09
C LEU A 9 4.24 -7.91 -15.65
N TYR A 10 3.80 -8.81 -14.78
CA TYR A 10 3.97 -8.65 -13.35
C TYR A 10 5.05 -9.62 -12.88
N LEU A 11 6.11 -9.11 -12.24
CA LEU A 11 7.22 -9.92 -11.77
C LEU A 11 7.58 -9.60 -10.31
N HIS A 12 7.74 -10.65 -9.50
CA HIS A 12 8.29 -10.54 -8.16
C HIS A 12 9.63 -11.27 -8.11
N ILE A 13 10.70 -10.57 -7.75
CA ILE A 13 12.03 -11.14 -7.64
C ILE A 13 12.53 -11.04 -6.20
N LYS A 14 12.87 -12.19 -5.63
CA LYS A 14 13.43 -12.32 -4.28
C LYS A 14 14.90 -12.74 -4.37
N GLY A 15 15.68 -12.42 -3.33
CA GLY A 15 17.05 -12.91 -3.20
C GLY A 15 18.06 -12.23 -4.12
N ARG A 16 17.78 -11.00 -4.57
CA ARG A 16 18.78 -10.16 -5.23
C ARG A 16 19.56 -9.37 -4.19
N ASN A 17 20.82 -9.10 -4.51
CA ASN A 17 21.67 -8.20 -3.72
C ASN A 17 21.48 -6.73 -4.13
N THR A 18 20.83 -6.47 -5.27
CA THR A 18 20.55 -5.13 -5.81
C THR A 18 19.11 -5.02 -6.29
N VAL A 19 18.54 -3.82 -6.14
CA VAL A 19 17.23 -3.50 -6.71
C VAL A 19 17.32 -3.44 -8.22
N ILE A 20 16.20 -3.68 -8.90
CA ILE A 20 16.11 -3.41 -10.33
C ILE A 20 16.00 -1.91 -10.53
N ASP A 21 16.75 -1.39 -11.49
CA ASP A 21 16.80 0.02 -11.87
C ASP A 21 16.43 0.17 -13.36
N GLY A 22 16.48 1.40 -13.88
CA GLY A 22 16.23 1.64 -15.31
C GLY A 22 17.24 0.99 -16.24
N THR A 23 18.49 0.83 -15.81
CA THR A 23 19.56 0.18 -16.57
C THR A 23 19.22 -1.29 -16.83
N PHE A 24 18.78 -2.01 -15.79
CA PHE A 24 18.34 -3.40 -15.91
C PHE A 24 17.15 -3.54 -16.86
N ILE A 25 16.13 -2.68 -16.75
CA ILE A 25 14.96 -2.73 -17.64
C ILE A 25 15.39 -2.54 -19.11
N GLN A 26 16.29 -1.59 -19.36
CA GLN A 26 16.78 -1.33 -20.71
C GLN A 26 17.59 -2.51 -21.26
N HIS A 27 18.66 -2.90 -20.56
CA HIS A 27 19.63 -3.86 -21.08
C HIS A 27 19.17 -5.32 -21.00
N ASP A 28 18.42 -5.69 -19.96
CA ASP A 28 18.04 -7.09 -19.72
C ASP A 28 16.65 -7.45 -20.27
N ILE A 29 15.83 -6.46 -20.63
CA ILE A 29 14.49 -6.69 -21.18
C ILE A 29 14.35 -6.05 -22.57
N LEU A 30 14.46 -4.73 -22.65
CA LEU A 30 14.07 -4.00 -23.86
C LEU A 30 15.02 -4.25 -25.04
N ASP A 31 16.33 -4.36 -24.79
CA ASP A 31 17.32 -4.60 -25.84
C ASP A 31 17.15 -5.98 -26.51
N TYR A 32 16.60 -6.96 -25.78
CA TYR A 32 16.29 -8.30 -26.30
C TYR A 32 14.90 -8.40 -26.96
N MET A 33 14.07 -7.36 -26.85
CA MET A 33 12.72 -7.30 -27.40
C MET A 33 12.52 -6.06 -28.28
N PRO A 34 13.31 -5.89 -29.36
CA PRO A 34 13.29 -4.67 -30.17
C PRO A 34 11.97 -4.40 -30.90
N GLN A 35 11.10 -5.41 -31.05
CA GLN A 35 9.78 -5.24 -31.65
C GLN A 35 8.68 -4.91 -30.62
N LEU A 36 9.03 -4.75 -29.35
CA LEU A 36 8.08 -4.49 -28.28
C LEU A 36 7.60 -3.03 -28.34
N HIS A 37 6.43 -2.82 -28.92
CA HIS A 37 5.79 -1.51 -29.04
C HIS A 37 5.02 -1.12 -27.77
N SER A 38 4.51 -2.10 -27.04
CA SER A 38 3.76 -1.87 -25.79
C SER A 38 4.30 -2.77 -24.70
N PHE A 39 4.78 -2.15 -23.62
CA PHE A 39 5.27 -2.85 -22.45
C PHE A 39 4.66 -2.27 -21.18
N THR A 40 3.67 -2.97 -20.64
CA THR A 40 3.04 -2.66 -19.35
C THR A 40 3.63 -3.57 -18.30
N PHE A 41 4.17 -3.02 -17.22
CA PHE A 41 4.82 -3.85 -16.22
C PHE A 41 4.73 -3.32 -14.81
N CYS A 42 4.89 -4.25 -13.86
CA CYS A 42 5.21 -3.99 -12.47
C CYS A 42 6.24 -5.03 -12.04
N ILE A 43 7.46 -4.58 -11.74
CA ILE A 43 8.55 -5.41 -11.27
C ILE A 43 8.85 -5.03 -9.83
N CYS A 44 8.58 -5.96 -8.91
CA CYS A 44 8.87 -5.82 -7.50
C CYS A 44 10.14 -6.59 -7.15
N THR A 45 11.08 -5.94 -6.50
CA THR A 45 12.33 -6.52 -6.01
C THR A 45 12.44 -6.40 -4.50
N TYR A 46 12.96 -7.44 -3.88
CA TYR A 46 13.24 -7.48 -2.44
C TYR A 46 14.74 -7.70 -2.24
N VAL A 47 15.38 -6.77 -1.52
CA VAL A 47 16.81 -6.78 -1.23
C VAL A 47 17.00 -6.67 0.26
N LYS A 48 17.91 -7.44 0.86
CA LYS A 48 18.23 -7.30 2.28
C LYS A 48 18.91 -5.95 2.49
N ALA A 49 18.44 -5.17 3.46
CA ALA A 49 18.96 -3.82 3.70
C ALA A 49 20.43 -3.84 4.20
N VAL A 50 20.90 -4.95 4.76
CA VAL A 50 22.32 -5.14 5.12
C VAL A 50 23.22 -5.07 3.89
N ASP A 51 22.70 -5.45 2.72
CA ASP A 51 23.42 -5.39 1.44
C ASP A 51 23.36 -3.98 0.81
N LEU A 52 22.60 -3.06 1.41
CA LEU A 52 22.51 -1.67 0.97
C LEU A 52 23.40 -0.79 1.87
N SER A 53 24.55 -0.38 1.33
CA SER A 53 25.44 0.59 2.00
C SER A 53 24.79 1.97 2.22
N TYR A 54 23.69 2.25 1.51
CA TYR A 54 22.91 3.48 1.59
C TYR A 54 21.41 3.18 1.44
N LYS A 55 20.55 3.91 2.16
CA LYS A 55 19.09 3.81 2.00
C LYS A 55 18.67 4.50 0.69
N LEU A 56 18.53 3.73 -0.39
CA LEU A 56 17.89 4.16 -1.64
C LEU A 56 16.50 4.76 -1.40
N SER A 57 16.24 5.89 -2.04
CA SER A 57 14.94 6.54 -2.13
C SER A 57 14.22 6.20 -3.43
N SER A 58 12.95 6.58 -3.55
CA SER A 58 12.22 6.44 -4.82
C SER A 58 12.78 7.40 -5.86
N GLU A 59 13.30 8.55 -5.44
CA GLU A 59 13.93 9.55 -6.28
C GLU A 59 15.24 9.04 -6.90
N ASP A 60 16.06 8.32 -6.13
CA ASP A 60 17.30 7.71 -6.64
C ASP A 60 17.00 6.71 -7.78
N ILE A 61 15.97 5.88 -7.60
CA ILE A 61 15.53 4.94 -8.64
C ILE A 61 14.95 5.68 -9.83
N GLN A 62 14.13 6.71 -9.59
CA GLN A 62 13.54 7.51 -10.64
C GLN A 62 14.60 8.17 -11.54
N GLN A 63 15.74 8.58 -10.98
CA GLN A 63 16.86 9.12 -11.77
C GLN A 63 17.41 8.10 -12.77
N THR A 64 17.48 6.81 -12.41
CA THR A 64 17.95 5.75 -13.33
C THR A 64 16.97 5.50 -14.49
N LEU A 65 15.70 5.88 -14.33
CA LEU A 65 14.66 5.69 -15.34
C LEU A 65 14.66 6.80 -16.41
N THR A 66 15.34 7.93 -16.17
CA THR A 66 15.34 9.10 -17.07
C THR A 66 15.87 8.81 -18.47
N ASN A 67 16.79 7.84 -18.60
CA ASN A 67 17.39 7.45 -19.88
C ASN A 67 16.65 6.30 -20.58
N THR A 68 15.59 5.76 -19.97
CA THR A 68 14.83 4.68 -20.58
C THR A 68 13.91 5.23 -21.67
N LYS A 69 13.72 4.48 -22.76
CA LYS A 69 12.82 4.88 -23.86
C LYS A 69 11.34 4.98 -23.41
N GLN A 70 11.02 4.57 -22.19
CA GLN A 70 9.67 4.58 -21.64
C GLN A 70 9.42 5.87 -20.85
N GLN A 71 8.66 6.78 -21.45
CA GLN A 71 8.39 8.10 -20.86
C GLN A 71 7.42 8.09 -19.65
N GLN A 72 6.94 6.92 -19.22
CA GLN A 72 5.91 6.81 -18.19
C GLN A 72 6.21 5.64 -17.24
N VAL A 73 7.35 5.69 -16.55
CA VAL A 73 7.71 4.72 -15.52
C VAL A 73 7.89 5.45 -14.19
N THR A 74 7.41 4.84 -13.12
CA THR A 74 7.63 5.34 -11.76
C THR A 74 8.05 4.22 -10.83
N SER A 75 8.49 4.59 -9.63
CA SER A 75 8.93 3.65 -8.62
C SER A 75 8.39 3.98 -7.22
N ILE A 76 8.23 2.93 -6.42
CA ILE A 76 7.96 3.01 -4.99
C ILE A 76 9.04 2.20 -4.29
N VAL A 77 9.77 2.85 -3.38
CA VAL A 77 10.75 2.21 -2.52
C VAL A 77 10.26 2.30 -1.08
N ASN A 78 10.23 1.16 -0.41
CA ASN A 78 9.83 1.03 0.97
C ASN A 78 10.83 0.17 1.75
N TYR A 79 10.97 0.43 3.05
CA TYR A 79 11.82 -0.34 3.94
C TYR A 79 10.94 -1.04 4.97
N ILE A 80 10.91 -2.37 4.86
CA ILE A 80 10.10 -3.21 5.72
C ILE A 80 11.01 -4.00 6.64
N GLN A 81 10.60 -4.17 7.90
CA GLN A 81 11.26 -5.07 8.83
C GLN A 81 10.54 -6.41 8.83
N TYR A 82 11.27 -7.48 8.54
CA TYR A 82 10.72 -8.82 8.53
C TYR A 82 10.51 -9.30 9.96
N TRP A 83 9.25 -9.52 10.31
CA TRP A 83 8.74 -10.00 11.59
C TRP A 83 9.47 -11.23 12.15
N PHE A 84 9.86 -12.18 11.30
CA PHE A 84 10.39 -13.48 11.76
C PHE A 84 11.82 -13.42 12.26
N ASP A 85 12.66 -12.55 11.70
CA ASP A 85 14.10 -12.50 11.99
C ASP A 85 14.61 -11.07 12.26
N SER A 86 13.70 -10.10 12.34
CA SER A 86 13.99 -8.68 12.52
C SER A 86 14.91 -8.08 11.45
N SER A 87 15.10 -8.78 10.32
CA SER A 87 15.93 -8.31 9.23
C SER A 87 15.21 -7.22 8.44
N TRP A 88 15.95 -6.21 8.02
CA TRP A 88 15.41 -5.14 7.18
C TRP A 88 15.50 -5.55 5.72
N MET A 89 14.46 -5.27 4.94
CA MET A 89 14.43 -5.43 3.50
C MET A 89 13.98 -4.14 2.83
N ALA A 90 14.62 -3.79 1.73
CA ALA A 90 14.10 -2.82 0.78
C ALA A 90 13.17 -3.54 -0.20
N ALA A 91 11.92 -3.10 -0.26
CA ALA A 91 10.98 -3.45 -1.31
C ALA A 91 10.94 -2.32 -2.34
N CYS A 92 11.37 -2.59 -3.56
CA CYS A 92 11.35 -1.62 -4.65
C CYS A 92 10.42 -2.14 -5.76
N SER A 93 9.38 -1.37 -6.06
CA SER A 93 8.46 -1.63 -7.18
C SER A 93 8.69 -0.60 -8.26
N ILE A 94 9.06 -1.03 -9.46
CA ILE A 94 9.11 -0.17 -10.66
C ILE A 94 7.98 -0.59 -11.59
N PHE A 95 7.22 0.38 -12.11
CA PHE A 95 6.07 0.08 -12.94
C PHE A 95 5.77 1.16 -13.97
N SER A 96 5.16 0.72 -15.07
CA SER A 96 4.64 1.60 -16.12
C SER A 96 3.36 2.30 -15.66
N LEU A 97 3.14 3.51 -16.15
CA LEU A 97 1.90 4.26 -16.02
C LEU A 97 1.09 4.25 -17.34
N PRO A 98 -0.25 4.27 -17.27
CA PRO A 98 -1.06 4.10 -16.06
C PRO A 98 -0.87 2.68 -15.47
N PHE A 99 -1.01 2.55 -14.15
CA PHE A 99 -0.87 1.25 -13.47
C PHE A 99 -2.09 0.38 -13.79
N GLN A 100 -1.89 -0.79 -14.42
CA GLN A 100 -2.98 -1.64 -14.95
C GLN A 100 -3.21 -2.94 -14.17
N PHE A 101 -2.54 -3.13 -13.04
CA PHE A 101 -2.71 -4.34 -12.23
C PHE A 101 -3.72 -4.13 -11.11
N ASP A 102 -4.35 -5.20 -10.68
CA ASP A 102 -5.40 -5.19 -9.65
C ASP A 102 -4.86 -5.30 -8.22
N TYR A 103 -3.56 -5.55 -8.05
CA TYR A 103 -2.92 -5.65 -6.74
C TYR A 103 -1.63 -4.83 -6.65
N LEU A 104 -1.41 -4.23 -5.48
CA LEU A 104 -0.18 -3.53 -5.10
C LEU A 104 0.23 -3.94 -3.69
N LYS A 105 1.51 -4.29 -3.50
CA LYS A 105 2.04 -4.78 -2.22
C LYS A 105 3.16 -3.93 -1.67
N HIS A 106 3.32 -3.99 -0.35
CA HIS A 106 4.39 -3.33 0.43
C HIS A 106 4.41 -1.81 0.26
N LEU A 107 3.21 -1.21 0.20
CA LEU A 107 3.08 0.24 0.16
C LEU A 107 3.31 0.81 1.58
N GLY A 108 4.29 1.70 1.71
CA GLY A 108 4.58 2.42 2.95
C GLY A 108 3.96 3.83 2.96
N ASN A 109 4.35 4.63 3.96
CA ASN A 109 3.88 6.01 4.15
C ASN A 109 4.18 6.94 2.96
N LYS A 110 5.19 6.58 2.15
CA LYS A 110 5.64 7.35 1.00
C LYS A 110 5.28 6.61 -0.29
N PHE A 111 4.42 7.22 -1.08
CA PHE A 111 4.06 6.77 -2.42
C PHE A 111 3.66 7.97 -3.28
N PRO A 112 3.80 7.89 -4.61
CA PRO A 112 3.53 9.01 -5.50
C PRO A 112 2.05 9.38 -5.51
N ASN A 113 1.75 10.66 -5.78
CA ASN A 113 0.37 11.15 -5.88
C ASN A 113 -0.26 10.74 -7.21
N ILE A 114 -0.61 9.45 -7.31
CA ILE A 114 -1.18 8.81 -8.50
C ILE A 114 -2.50 8.15 -8.13
N VAL A 115 -3.44 8.12 -9.08
CA VAL A 115 -4.68 7.35 -8.96
C VAL A 115 -4.46 5.97 -9.58
N PHE A 116 -4.54 4.94 -8.76
CA PHE A 116 -4.42 3.54 -9.12
C PHE A 116 -5.80 2.96 -9.43
N SER A 117 -6.39 3.38 -10.56
CA SER A 117 -7.78 3.07 -10.92
C SER A 117 -8.11 1.58 -11.05
N TYR A 118 -7.09 0.71 -11.21
CA TYR A 118 -7.28 -0.73 -11.38
C TYR A 118 -7.06 -1.52 -10.08
N VAL A 119 -6.39 -0.93 -9.07
CA VAL A 119 -6.03 -1.64 -7.85
C VAL A 119 -7.25 -1.87 -6.98
N THR A 120 -7.52 -3.14 -6.70
CA THR A 120 -8.59 -3.59 -5.80
C THR A 120 -8.04 -4.31 -4.57
N PHE A 121 -6.77 -4.74 -4.59
CA PHE A 121 -6.07 -5.37 -3.46
C PHE A 121 -4.84 -4.57 -3.07
N LEU A 122 -4.79 -4.09 -1.82
CA LEU A 122 -3.68 -3.30 -1.31
C LEU A 122 -3.11 -3.90 -0.03
N PHE A 123 -1.78 -4.06 0.01
CA PHE A 123 -1.04 -4.42 1.22
C PHE A 123 -0.19 -3.24 1.67
N LEU A 124 -0.51 -2.73 2.85
CA LEU A 124 0.21 -1.67 3.54
C LEU A 124 1.17 -2.29 4.55
N GLU A 125 2.43 -1.84 4.53
CA GLU A 125 3.46 -2.28 5.46
C GLU A 125 4.48 -1.16 5.65
N ASP A 126 4.74 -0.74 6.88
CA ASP A 126 5.76 0.25 7.21
C ASP A 126 6.15 0.09 8.68
N THR A 127 7.37 0.49 9.02
CA THR A 127 7.82 0.55 10.42
C THR A 127 7.42 1.85 11.11
N ASN A 128 7.06 2.87 10.34
CA ASN A 128 6.54 4.13 10.87
C ASN A 128 5.00 4.06 10.93
N PRO A 129 4.36 4.63 11.95
CA PRO A 129 2.90 4.60 12.04
C PRO A 129 2.20 5.28 10.86
N PHE A 130 1.08 4.70 10.43
CA PHE A 130 0.23 5.31 9.39
C PHE A 130 -0.73 6.33 10.01
N GLN A 131 -0.57 7.61 9.68
CA GLN A 131 -1.44 8.66 10.21
C GLN A 131 -2.81 8.71 9.52
N HIS A 132 -3.75 9.47 10.07
CA HIS A 132 -5.09 9.61 9.49
C HIS A 132 -5.03 10.12 8.04
N GLU A 133 -4.17 11.10 7.75
CA GLU A 133 -4.00 11.70 6.41
C GLU A 133 -3.48 10.69 5.40
N PHE A 134 -2.71 9.69 5.86
CA PHE A 134 -2.27 8.60 5.01
C PHE A 134 -3.48 7.82 4.49
N PHE A 135 -4.44 7.48 5.35
CA PHE A 135 -5.67 6.81 4.92
C PHE A 135 -6.56 7.71 4.04
N VAL A 136 -6.55 9.03 4.24
CA VAL A 136 -7.21 9.97 3.31
C VAL A 136 -6.59 9.84 1.92
N ARG A 137 -5.25 9.81 1.83
CA ARG A 137 -4.55 9.60 0.55
C ARG A 137 -4.86 8.24 -0.06
N ILE A 138 -4.94 7.17 0.75
CA ILE A 138 -5.34 5.84 0.25
C ILE A 138 -6.74 5.90 -0.38
N SER A 139 -7.74 6.48 0.30
CA SER A 139 -9.11 6.54 -0.26
C SER A 139 -9.18 7.26 -1.62
N ARG A 140 -8.34 8.28 -1.82
CA ARG A 140 -8.27 9.06 -3.08
C ARG A 140 -7.49 8.33 -4.17
N SER A 141 -6.39 7.69 -3.80
CA SER A 141 -5.51 7.01 -4.75
C SER A 141 -6.04 5.65 -5.18
N PHE A 142 -6.90 5.00 -4.39
CA PHE A 142 -7.40 3.64 -4.63
C PHE A 142 -8.93 3.60 -4.64
N PRO A 143 -9.59 4.25 -5.61
CA PRO A 143 -11.04 4.43 -5.59
C PRO A 143 -11.85 3.13 -5.69
N LEU A 144 -11.27 2.05 -6.23
CA LEU A 144 -11.93 0.74 -6.37
C LEU A 144 -11.45 -0.30 -5.34
N LEU A 145 -10.82 0.14 -4.25
CA LEU A 145 -10.24 -0.75 -3.24
C LEU A 145 -11.29 -1.68 -2.62
N LYS A 146 -11.09 -2.99 -2.76
CA LYS A 146 -11.97 -4.04 -2.23
C LYS A 146 -11.38 -4.79 -1.03
N TYR A 147 -10.06 -4.92 -1.01
CA TYR A 147 -9.30 -5.60 0.02
C TYR A 147 -8.15 -4.73 0.49
N LEU A 148 -8.08 -4.49 1.80
CA LEU A 148 -7.00 -3.75 2.43
C LEU A 148 -6.39 -4.59 3.56
N HIS A 149 -5.11 -4.91 3.42
CA HIS A 149 -4.29 -5.50 4.47
C HIS A 149 -3.39 -4.43 5.09
N ILE A 150 -3.36 -4.38 6.41
CA ILE A 150 -2.56 -3.45 7.19
C ILE A 150 -1.64 -4.24 8.10
N CYS A 151 -0.34 -4.14 7.82
CA CYS A 151 0.73 -4.57 8.70
C CYS A 151 1.40 -3.33 9.30
N ASN A 152 1.09 -3.02 10.55
CA ASN A 152 1.80 -1.98 11.30
C ASN A 152 1.51 -2.15 12.79
N GLY A 153 2.53 -2.52 13.57
CA GLY A 153 2.39 -2.70 15.02
C GLY A 153 2.41 -1.40 15.80
N GLU A 154 2.78 -0.29 15.18
CA GLU A 154 2.97 0.99 15.86
C GLU A 154 1.66 1.77 16.02
N PRO A 155 1.45 2.43 17.17
CA PRO A 155 0.28 3.27 17.41
C PRO A 155 0.26 4.49 16.51
N GLN A 156 -0.94 4.95 16.14
CA GLN A 156 -1.09 6.23 15.46
C GLN A 156 -0.61 7.36 16.39
N VAL A 157 0.04 8.38 15.83
CA VAL A 157 0.43 9.55 16.61
C VAL A 157 -0.81 10.41 16.73
N LEU A 158 -1.42 10.39 17.92
CA LEU A 158 -2.53 11.28 18.26
C LEU A 158 -1.98 12.70 18.34
N ASP A 159 -2.15 13.49 17.27
CA ASP A 159 -1.94 14.93 17.33
C ASP A 159 -3.12 15.56 18.10
N ASP A 160 -3.09 15.46 19.43
CA ASP A 160 -4.06 16.10 20.34
C ASP A 160 -3.96 17.66 20.34
N LEU A 161 -3.25 18.28 19.39
CA LEU A 161 -2.89 19.70 19.41
C LEU A 161 -3.14 20.51 18.12
N VAL A 162 -3.76 19.97 17.07
CA VAL A 162 -4.15 20.81 15.92
C VAL A 162 -5.50 21.47 16.16
N THR A 163 -5.50 22.51 17.00
CA THR A 163 -6.52 23.56 16.94
C THR A 163 -6.57 24.08 15.50
N CYS A 164 -7.65 23.75 14.80
CA CYS A 164 -7.89 24.15 13.42
C CYS A 164 -7.97 25.67 13.30
N SER A 165 -6.86 26.31 12.97
CA SER A 165 -6.82 27.69 12.51
C SER A 165 -6.31 27.71 11.07
N SER A 166 -7.23 27.58 10.11
CA SER A 166 -7.17 27.93 8.67
C SER A 166 -7.87 26.89 7.80
N ASP A 167 -8.41 27.38 6.67
CA ASP A 167 -9.39 26.83 5.71
C ASP A 167 -9.12 25.43 5.06
N ASN A 168 -8.50 24.47 5.75
CA ASN A 168 -8.26 23.10 5.23
C ASN A 168 -8.56 21.99 6.25
N CYS A 169 -9.75 22.02 6.86
CA CYS A 169 -10.23 21.02 7.83
C CYS A 169 -10.59 19.64 7.22
N GLN A 170 -9.70 19.03 6.42
CA GLN A 170 -9.88 17.63 5.98
C GLN A 170 -9.50 16.61 7.07
N LEU A 171 -8.86 17.06 8.15
CA LEU A 171 -8.49 16.24 9.33
C LEU A 171 -9.68 15.65 10.09
N HIS A 172 -10.89 16.19 9.88
CA HIS A 172 -12.12 15.71 10.52
C HIS A 172 -13.14 15.15 9.52
N SER A 173 -12.78 15.02 8.24
CA SER A 173 -13.68 14.40 7.27
C SER A 173 -13.67 12.89 7.43
N ILE A 174 -14.87 12.29 7.46
CA ILE A 174 -15.03 10.84 7.45
C ILE A 174 -14.38 10.31 6.16
N ILE A 175 -13.49 9.33 6.28
CA ILE A 175 -12.85 8.71 5.12
C ILE A 175 -13.80 7.68 4.52
N GLU A 176 -14.12 7.82 3.24
CA GLU A 176 -15.09 6.95 2.57
C GLU A 176 -14.38 5.85 1.76
N TYR A 177 -14.75 4.60 2.04
CA TYR A 177 -14.28 3.43 1.30
C TYR A 177 -15.49 2.63 0.79
N HIS A 178 -16.13 3.13 -0.25
CA HIS A 178 -17.40 2.58 -0.76
C HIS A 178 -17.31 1.13 -1.27
N HIS A 179 -16.13 0.69 -1.70
CA HIS A 179 -15.94 -0.63 -2.31
C HIS A 179 -15.23 -1.62 -1.39
N LEU A 180 -14.81 -1.19 -0.19
CA LEU A 180 -14.01 -2.02 0.70
C LEU A 180 -14.89 -3.11 1.31
N THR A 181 -14.60 -4.35 0.93
CA THR A 181 -15.36 -5.55 1.34
C THR A 181 -14.65 -6.35 2.42
N LYS A 182 -13.32 -6.29 2.45
CA LYS A 182 -12.50 -7.06 3.39
C LYS A 182 -11.37 -6.20 3.95
N LEU A 183 -11.26 -6.21 5.28
CA LEU A 183 -10.18 -5.59 6.05
C LEU A 183 -9.39 -6.70 6.75
N ASP A 184 -8.07 -6.69 6.58
CA ASP A 184 -7.16 -7.53 7.34
C ASP A 184 -6.22 -6.64 8.16
N MET A 185 -6.35 -6.76 9.47
CA MET A 185 -5.67 -5.98 10.50
C MET A 185 -5.17 -6.91 11.61
N ILE A 186 -4.94 -8.19 11.33
CA ILE A 186 -4.48 -9.18 12.32
C ILE A 186 -3.19 -8.70 12.99
N ASN A 187 -2.26 -8.16 12.21
CA ASN A 187 -0.98 -7.67 12.70
C ASN A 187 -0.91 -6.13 12.78
N ALA A 188 -2.07 -5.49 12.94
CA ALA A 188 -2.16 -4.04 13.06
C ALA A 188 -2.36 -3.63 14.53
N HIS A 189 -1.81 -2.47 14.90
CA HIS A 189 -2.14 -1.82 16.16
C HIS A 189 -3.65 -1.52 16.24
N ARG A 190 -4.20 -1.50 17.46
CA ARG A 190 -5.64 -1.26 17.71
C ARG A 190 -6.15 0.07 17.17
N ASP A 191 -5.28 1.06 16.99
CA ASP A 191 -5.69 2.38 16.51
C ASP A 191 -6.17 2.34 15.05
N TYR A 192 -5.61 1.44 14.24
CA TYR A 192 -6.09 1.20 12.88
C TYR A 192 -7.48 0.54 12.90
N VAL A 193 -7.71 -0.36 13.86
CA VAL A 193 -9.04 -0.94 14.07
C VAL A 193 -10.05 0.14 14.45
N GLU A 194 -9.67 1.05 15.36
CA GLU A 194 -10.47 2.23 15.71
C GLU A 194 -10.73 3.15 14.50
N GLN A 195 -9.71 3.43 13.69
CA GLN A 195 -9.79 4.26 12.49
C GLN A 195 -10.86 3.75 11.51
N PHE A 196 -10.92 2.44 11.26
CA PHE A 196 -11.86 1.85 10.28
C PHE A 196 -13.21 1.48 10.86
N LEU A 197 -13.28 1.01 12.11
CA LEU A 197 -14.56 0.60 12.71
C LEU A 197 -15.35 1.76 13.28
N ASN A 198 -14.70 2.87 13.68
CA ASN A 198 -15.42 4.05 14.17
C ASN A 198 -16.04 4.84 13.00
N GLU A 199 -17.36 4.94 13.01
CA GLU A 199 -18.16 5.58 11.95
C GLU A 199 -17.96 7.09 11.86
N THR A 200 -17.38 7.73 12.88
CA THR A 200 -17.00 9.15 12.85
C THR A 200 -15.62 9.36 12.22
N LYS A 201 -14.87 8.29 11.95
CA LYS A 201 -13.53 8.34 11.32
C LYS A 201 -13.55 7.78 9.91
N ALA A 202 -14.28 6.68 9.68
CA ALA A 202 -14.40 6.06 8.37
C ALA A 202 -15.84 5.60 8.08
N PHE A 203 -16.17 5.55 6.79
CA PHE A 203 -17.40 4.97 6.27
C PHE A 203 -17.05 3.80 5.35
N VAL A 204 -17.36 2.58 5.81
CA VAL A 204 -17.04 1.31 5.14
C VAL A 204 -18.30 0.48 4.88
N PRO A 205 -19.28 0.97 4.08
CA PRO A 205 -20.62 0.39 4.01
C PRO A 205 -20.66 -1.06 3.49
N CYS A 206 -19.66 -1.47 2.71
CA CYS A 206 -19.60 -2.79 2.08
C CYS A 206 -18.76 -3.81 2.86
N LEU A 207 -18.30 -3.47 4.08
CA LEU A 207 -17.47 -4.36 4.88
C LEU A 207 -18.23 -5.65 5.23
N THR A 208 -17.72 -6.79 4.78
CA THR A 208 -18.31 -8.12 5.01
C THR A 208 -17.34 -9.10 5.65
N GLY A 209 -16.03 -8.92 5.43
CA GLY A 209 -14.97 -9.71 6.06
C GLY A 209 -14.03 -8.85 6.90
N LEU A 210 -13.72 -9.30 8.10
CA LEU A 210 -12.79 -8.65 9.01
C LEU A 210 -11.83 -9.68 9.60
N GLU A 211 -10.54 -9.50 9.39
CA GLU A 211 -9.49 -10.27 10.07
C GLU A 211 -8.81 -9.36 11.09
N VAL A 212 -8.90 -9.69 12.37
CA VAL A 212 -8.42 -8.82 13.46
C VAL A 212 -8.21 -9.61 14.74
N SER A 213 -7.29 -9.17 15.61
CA SER A 213 -7.18 -9.73 16.96
C SER A 213 -8.47 -9.57 17.75
N VAL A 214 -8.94 -10.66 18.41
CA VAL A 214 -10.13 -10.63 19.29
C VAL A 214 -10.04 -9.48 20.29
N ARG A 215 -8.87 -9.33 20.93
CA ARG A 215 -8.66 -8.32 21.99
C ARG A 215 -8.81 -6.89 21.47
N HIS A 216 -8.30 -6.61 20.27
CA HIS A 216 -8.44 -5.30 19.65
C HIS A 216 -9.90 -5.02 19.26
N LEU A 217 -10.58 -6.02 18.71
CA LEU A 217 -11.99 -5.92 18.32
C LEU A 217 -12.89 -5.67 19.52
N GLU A 218 -12.74 -6.45 20.59
CA GLU A 218 -13.49 -6.28 21.84
C GLU A 218 -13.25 -4.90 22.46
N ALA A 219 -11.99 -4.45 22.49
CA ALA A 219 -11.62 -3.15 23.05
C ALA A 219 -12.26 -1.98 22.26
N VAL A 220 -12.11 -1.98 20.93
CA VAL A 220 -12.62 -0.90 20.05
C VAL A 220 -14.14 -0.86 20.05
N THR A 221 -14.80 -2.01 19.96
CA THR A 221 -16.26 -2.12 19.88
C THR A 221 -16.94 -2.12 21.26
N LYS A 222 -16.17 -2.17 22.36
CA LYS A 222 -16.66 -2.45 23.72
C LYS A 222 -17.57 -3.68 23.73
N ASN A 223 -17.08 -4.81 23.24
CA ASN A 223 -17.88 -6.03 23.04
C ASN A 223 -19.14 -5.77 22.22
N PHE A 224 -19.00 -5.06 21.09
CA PHE A 224 -20.11 -4.65 20.20
C PHE A 224 -21.23 -3.81 20.84
N THR A 225 -20.99 -3.22 22.03
CA THR A 225 -21.95 -2.32 22.68
C THR A 225 -21.77 -0.85 22.29
N ARG A 226 -20.61 -0.49 21.73
CA ARG A 226 -20.29 0.88 21.30
C ARG A 226 -21.12 1.29 20.09
N LYS A 227 -21.79 2.45 20.18
CA LYS A 227 -22.69 2.93 19.13
C LYS A 227 -21.93 3.35 17.88
N GLU A 228 -20.80 4.02 18.06
CA GLU A 228 -19.99 4.59 16.98
C GLU A 228 -19.38 3.51 16.08
N THR A 229 -19.33 2.25 16.51
CA THR A 229 -18.83 1.15 15.67
C THR A 229 -19.94 0.38 14.96
N ARG A 230 -21.21 0.63 15.31
CA ARG A 230 -22.32 -0.24 14.93
C ARG A 230 -22.53 -0.28 13.42
N ARG A 231 -22.52 0.88 12.75
CA ARG A 231 -22.80 0.96 11.31
C ARG A 231 -21.76 0.20 10.48
N ASN A 232 -20.47 0.42 10.76
CA ASN A 232 -19.38 -0.21 10.02
C ASN A 232 -19.30 -1.72 10.30
N CYS A 233 -19.71 -2.18 11.49
CA CYS A 233 -19.77 -3.60 11.83
C CYS A 233 -21.06 -4.31 11.37
N ALA A 234 -22.11 -3.58 10.97
CA ALA A 234 -23.45 -4.16 10.76
C ALA A 234 -23.52 -5.24 9.68
N ASN A 235 -22.65 -5.14 8.66
CA ASN A 235 -22.62 -6.04 7.51
C ASN A 235 -21.53 -7.11 7.59
N VAL A 236 -20.73 -7.12 8.67
CA VAL A 236 -19.65 -8.10 8.86
C VAL A 236 -20.25 -9.49 9.09
N LYS A 237 -19.94 -10.41 8.17
CA LYS A 237 -20.44 -11.79 8.17
C LYS A 237 -19.36 -12.79 8.54
N GLN A 238 -18.11 -12.46 8.27
CA GLN A 238 -16.95 -13.29 8.56
C GLN A 238 -15.98 -12.49 9.43
N ILE A 239 -15.65 -13.06 10.58
CA ILE A 239 -14.64 -12.53 11.48
C ILE A 239 -13.63 -13.66 11.69
N ASP A 240 -12.42 -13.48 11.17
CA ASP A 240 -11.31 -14.40 11.42
C ASP A 240 -10.42 -13.77 12.49
N THR A 241 -10.23 -14.48 13.59
CA THR A 241 -9.48 -13.97 14.74
C THR A 241 -8.36 -14.92 15.13
N LEU A 242 -7.19 -14.35 15.41
CA LEU A 242 -6.07 -15.04 16.07
C LEU A 242 -5.98 -14.65 17.55
#